data_AF-A0A657B398-F1
#
_entry.id   AF-A0A657B398-F1
#
_cell.length_a   1.000
_cell.length_b   1.000
_cell.length_c   1.000
_cell.angle_alpha   90.00
_cell.angle_beta   90.00
_cell.angle_gamma   90.00
#
_symmetry.space_group_name_H-M   'P 1'
#
loop_
_entity.id
_entity.type
_entity.pdbx_description
1 polymer ?
#
loop_
_entity_poly.entity_id
_entity_poly.type
_entity_poly.pdbx_seq_one_letter_code
_entity_poly.pdbx_strand_id
1 'polypeptide(L)'
;MTFGSAQSAIGLYIHIGFESLLFDNDITLTTNTGLVANLSANADQQLLDGEAYFIGLYSDSAADAFTSVSFSSFPEDYYFNVDDITFAQMSSPPGAVSEPSSLILLSLALGGLIRLRKSTC
;
A
#
# COMPACT_ATOMS: atom_id res chain seq x y z
N MET A 1 -6.59 13.42 1.08
CA MET A 1 -5.46 12.99 1.95
C MET A 1 -4.15 13.45 1.32
N THR A 2 -3.13 13.79 2.11
CA THR A 2 -1.78 14.15 1.67
C THR A 2 -0.75 13.16 2.22
N PHE A 3 0.23 12.78 1.41
CA PHE A 3 1.30 11.86 1.83
C PHE A 3 2.41 12.61 2.56
N GLY A 4 3.10 11.93 3.49
CA GLY A 4 4.27 12.48 4.19
C GLY A 4 5.49 12.69 3.27
N SER A 5 5.48 12.05 2.10
CA SER A 5 6.48 12.19 1.04
C SER A 5 5.87 11.78 -0.30
N ALA A 6 6.48 12.17 -1.42
CA ALA A 6 6.00 11.80 -2.75
C ALA A 6 6.10 10.29 -2.99
N GLN A 7 5.06 9.69 -3.59
CA GLN A 7 4.92 8.25 -3.83
C GLN A 7 4.92 7.93 -5.32
N SER A 8 5.84 7.07 -5.78
CA SER A 8 5.86 6.60 -7.18
C SER A 8 4.85 5.50 -7.46
N ALA A 9 4.30 4.86 -6.42
CA ALA A 9 3.22 3.90 -6.53
C ALA A 9 2.20 4.20 -5.42
N ILE A 10 0.92 4.12 -5.75
CA ILE A 10 -0.16 4.26 -4.78
C ILE A 10 -1.21 3.17 -5.02
N GLY A 11 -1.62 2.53 -3.92
CA GLY A 11 -2.81 1.70 -3.86
C GLY A 11 -3.87 2.42 -3.04
N LEU A 12 -5.08 2.55 -3.58
CA LEU A 12 -6.25 3.00 -2.84
C LEU A 12 -7.20 1.82 -2.67
N TYR A 13 -7.58 1.59 -1.42
CA TYR A 13 -8.55 0.58 -1.06
C TYR A 13 -9.86 1.24 -0.63
N ILE A 14 -10.95 0.85 -1.27
CA ILE A 14 -12.28 1.44 -1.07
C ILE A 14 -13.20 0.37 -0.49
N HIS A 15 -13.67 0.62 0.73
CA HIS A 15 -14.81 -0.09 1.32
C HIS A 15 -16.07 0.76 1.22
N ILE A 16 -17.16 0.09 0.90
CA ILE A 16 -18.48 0.66 0.75
C ILE A 16 -19.48 -0.14 1.58
N GLY A 17 -20.34 0.59 2.28
CA GLY A 17 -21.46 0.02 3.04
C GLY A 17 -22.78 0.01 2.29
N PHE A 18 -22.83 0.51 1.05
CA PHE A 18 -23.99 0.49 0.16
C PHE A 18 -23.56 0.62 -1.31
N GLU A 19 -24.50 0.40 -2.23
CA GLU A 19 -24.27 0.55 -3.67
C GLU A 19 -23.94 2.00 -4.04
N SER A 20 -22.77 2.21 -4.62
CA SER A 20 -22.25 3.51 -5.01
C SER A 20 -21.84 3.54 -6.47
N LEU A 21 -21.85 4.74 -7.08
CA LEU A 21 -21.35 4.96 -8.43
C LEU A 21 -20.10 5.82 -8.38
N LEU A 22 -19.06 5.37 -9.08
CA LEU A 22 -17.86 6.14 -9.35
C LEU A 22 -17.96 6.73 -10.75
N PHE A 23 -17.95 8.06 -10.82
CA PHE A 23 -18.01 8.84 -12.04
C PHE A 23 -16.62 9.36 -12.42
N ASP A 24 -16.54 9.92 -13.63
CA ASP A 24 -15.37 10.66 -14.09
C ASP A 24 -15.02 11.80 -13.13
N ASN A 25 -13.72 11.89 -12.80
CA ASN A 25 -13.15 12.87 -11.86
C ASN A 25 -13.52 12.70 -10.38
N ASP A 26 -14.20 11.62 -10.01
CA ASP A 26 -14.43 11.32 -8.59
C ASP A 26 -13.12 11.04 -7.85
N ILE A 27 -12.08 10.62 -8.58
CA ILE A 27 -10.73 10.43 -8.05
C ILE A 27 -9.79 11.38 -8.76
N THR A 28 -9.16 12.23 -7.95
CA THR A 28 -8.16 13.20 -8.39
C THR A 28 -6.86 12.97 -7.64
N LEU A 29 -5.76 12.91 -8.38
CA LEU A 29 -4.42 12.73 -7.84
C LEU A 29 -3.59 13.94 -8.21
N THR A 30 -2.80 14.44 -7.25
CA THR A 30 -1.86 15.52 -7.50
C THR A 30 -0.44 15.02 -7.35
N THR A 31 0.39 15.27 -8.36
CA THR A 31 1.82 14.94 -8.35
C THR A 31 2.62 16.01 -7.61
N ASN A 32 3.88 15.70 -7.30
CA ASN A 32 4.85 16.65 -6.75
C ASN A 32 5.20 17.79 -7.72
N THR A 33 4.97 17.61 -9.03
CA THR A 33 5.05 18.67 -10.04
C THR A 33 3.80 19.55 -10.11
N GLY A 34 2.76 19.25 -9.32
CA GLY A 34 1.48 19.96 -9.34
C GLY A 34 0.58 19.56 -10.51
N LEU A 35 0.94 18.52 -11.26
CA LEU A 35 0.06 17.95 -12.28
C LEU A 35 -1.10 17.23 -11.61
N VAL A 36 -2.24 17.25 -12.28
CA VAL A 36 -3.47 16.65 -11.80
C VAL A 36 -3.86 15.52 -12.75
N ALA A 37 -3.93 14.30 -12.21
CA ALA A 37 -4.44 13.13 -12.92
C ALA A 37 -5.82 12.80 -12.36
N ASN A 38 -6.82 12.77 -13.23
CA ASN A 38 -8.17 12.35 -12.86
C ASN A 38 -8.40 10.93 -13.38
N LEU A 39 -9.15 10.14 -12.61
CA LEU A 39 -9.72 8.92 -13.15
C LEU A 39 -10.66 9.31 -14.30
N SER A 40 -10.36 8.82 -15.49
CA SER A 40 -11.28 8.81 -16.64
C SER A 40 -11.74 7.38 -16.82
N ALA A 41 -12.89 7.06 -16.22
CA ALA A 41 -13.51 5.77 -16.42
C ALA A 41 -14.41 5.92 -17.66
N ASN A 42 -14.06 5.25 -18.77
CA ASN A 42 -14.88 5.29 -19.99
C ASN A 42 -16.32 4.77 -19.78
N ALA A 43 -16.66 4.26 -18.59
CA ALA A 43 -17.99 3.99 -18.09
C ALA A 43 -18.00 4.13 -16.56
N ASP A 44 -19.11 4.62 -16.00
CA ASP A 44 -19.35 4.68 -14.56
C ASP A 44 -19.15 3.29 -13.92
N GLN A 45 -18.41 3.22 -12.83
CA GLN A 45 -18.20 1.97 -12.10
C GLN A 45 -19.20 1.85 -10.95
N GLN A 46 -20.04 0.83 -10.99
CA GLN A 46 -20.87 0.47 -9.86
C GLN A 46 -20.03 -0.31 -8.84
N LEU A 47 -20.07 0.16 -7.61
CA LEU A 47 -19.40 -0.42 -6.46
C LEU A 47 -20.47 -1.07 -5.56
N LEU A 48 -20.29 -2.33 -5.18
CA LEU A 48 -21.26 -3.14 -4.42
C LEU A 48 -20.89 -3.34 -2.94
N ASP A 49 -21.89 -3.41 -2.07
CA ASP A 49 -21.70 -3.64 -0.62
C ASP A 49 -20.91 -4.93 -0.31
N GLY A 50 -20.08 -4.86 0.73
CA GLY A 50 -19.25 -5.97 1.20
C GLY A 50 -18.02 -6.26 0.32
N GLU A 51 -17.83 -5.51 -0.75
CA GLU A 51 -16.67 -5.62 -1.62
C GLU A 51 -15.60 -4.55 -1.34
N ALA A 52 -14.48 -4.78 -1.99
CA ALA A 52 -13.17 -4.29 -1.64
C ALA A 52 -12.48 -3.92 -2.96
N TYR A 53 -12.48 -2.64 -3.30
CA TYR A 53 -11.98 -2.18 -4.60
C TYR A 53 -10.56 -1.67 -4.45
N PHE A 54 -9.68 -2.09 -5.36
CA PHE A 54 -8.28 -1.67 -5.38
C PHE A 54 -8.00 -0.83 -6.62
N ILE A 55 -7.53 0.39 -6.41
CA ILE A 55 -7.05 1.28 -7.47
C ILE A 55 -5.55 1.42 -7.30
N GLY A 56 -4.81 0.72 -8.17
CA GLY A 56 -3.36 0.77 -8.22
C GLY A 56 -2.89 1.71 -9.32
N LEU A 57 -2.04 2.68 -8.97
CA LEU A 57 -1.43 3.59 -9.92
C LEU A 57 0.08 3.63 -9.69
N TYR A 58 0.81 3.63 -10.79
CA TYR A 58 2.25 3.59 -10.81
C TYR A 58 2.77 4.69 -11.75
N SER A 59 3.77 5.42 -11.28
CA SER A 59 4.56 6.38 -12.06
C SER A 59 5.96 5.82 -12.24
N ASP A 60 6.47 5.88 -13.46
CA ASP A 60 7.83 5.49 -13.84
C ASP A 60 8.88 6.57 -13.55
N SER A 61 8.43 7.75 -13.10
CA SER A 61 9.24 8.93 -12.82
C SER A 61 9.04 9.39 -11.37
N ALA A 62 10.13 9.46 -10.61
CA ALA A 62 10.10 10.09 -9.27
C ALA A 62 9.78 11.59 -9.33
N ALA A 63 10.03 12.23 -10.47
CA ALA A 63 9.66 13.62 -10.71
C ALA A 63 8.15 13.80 -10.88
N ASP A 64 7.40 12.72 -11.12
CA ASP A 64 5.93 12.74 -11.27
C ASP A 64 5.25 11.87 -10.20
N ALA A 65 5.90 11.73 -9.05
CA ALA A 65 5.38 10.98 -7.92
C ALA A 65 4.17 11.70 -7.29
N PHE A 66 3.19 10.93 -6.81
CA PHE A 66 1.95 11.44 -6.22
C PHE A 66 2.19 12.00 -4.82
N THR A 67 1.54 13.12 -4.50
CA THR A 67 1.65 13.80 -3.19
C THR A 67 0.32 13.90 -2.45
N SER A 68 -0.80 13.82 -3.17
CA SER A 68 -2.12 13.75 -2.58
C SER A 68 -3.09 12.97 -3.46
N VAL A 69 -4.15 12.48 -2.81
CA VAL A 69 -5.33 11.91 -3.44
C VAL A 69 -6.57 12.57 -2.86
N SER A 70 -7.51 12.91 -3.72
CA SER A 70 -8.86 13.33 -3.40
C SER A 70 -9.82 12.31 -3.97
N PHE A 71 -10.79 11.92 -3.16
CA PHE A 71 -11.86 11.01 -3.52
C PHE A 71 -13.17 11.71 -3.17
N SER A 72 -14.09 11.75 -4.12
CA SER A 72 -15.39 12.41 -4.00
C SER A 72 -16.37 11.69 -4.91
N SER A 73 -17.26 10.86 -4.36
CA SER A 73 -18.30 10.19 -5.13
C SER A 73 -19.61 10.13 -4.35
N PHE A 74 -20.69 9.73 -5.02
CA PHE A 74 -22.03 9.70 -4.44
C PHE A 74 -22.57 8.26 -4.34
N PRO A 75 -23.26 7.88 -3.25
CA PRO A 75 -23.41 8.59 -1.96
C PRO A 75 -22.17 8.49 -1.03
N GLU A 76 -22.01 9.41 -0.06
CA GLU A 76 -20.72 9.80 0.57
C GLU A 76 -20.14 8.89 1.69
N ASP A 77 -20.76 7.78 2.09
CA ASP A 77 -20.24 6.95 3.20
C ASP A 77 -19.21 5.92 2.72
N TYR A 78 -17.98 6.40 2.49
CA TYR A 78 -16.83 5.54 2.20
C TYR A 78 -15.87 5.50 3.38
N TYR A 79 -15.48 4.29 3.77
CA TYR A 79 -14.37 4.09 4.70
C TYR A 79 -13.12 3.78 3.89
N PHE A 80 -12.23 4.76 3.77
CA PHE A 80 -10.93 4.58 3.11
C PHE A 80 -9.88 4.19 4.16
N ASN A 81 -9.10 3.15 3.87
CA ASN A 81 -7.86 2.87 4.60
C ASN A 81 -6.72 2.76 3.58
N VAL A 82 -5.72 3.63 3.71
CA VAL A 82 -4.48 3.57 2.92
C VAL A 82 -3.43 2.92 3.83
N ASP A 83 -3.65 1.65 4.20
CA ASP A 83 -2.71 0.93 5.07
C ASP A 83 -1.58 0.29 4.25
N ASP A 84 -1.89 -0.16 3.04
CA ASP A 84 -1.01 -1.01 2.25
C ASP A 84 -0.58 -0.32 0.94
N ILE A 85 0.26 0.71 1.04
CA ILE A 85 1.06 1.17 -0.12
C ILE A 85 2.02 0.02 -0.46
N THR A 86 1.59 -0.85 -1.37
CA THR A 86 2.42 -1.92 -1.89
C THR A 86 3.33 -1.32 -2.96
N PHE A 87 4.58 -1.11 -2.58
CA PHE A 87 5.62 -0.76 -3.54
C PHE A 87 5.78 -1.93 -4.51
N ALA A 88 5.35 -1.77 -5.76
CA ALA A 88 5.88 -2.60 -6.83
C ALA A 88 7.40 -2.35 -6.83
N GLN A 89 8.19 -3.34 -6.42
CA GLN A 89 9.64 -3.25 -6.24
C GLN A 89 10.29 -2.46 -7.40
N MET A 90 10.68 -1.22 -7.15
CA MET A 90 11.62 -0.51 -8.02
C MET A 90 13.00 -1.12 -7.78
N SER A 91 13.33 -2.22 -8.48
CA SER A 91 14.68 -2.79 -8.73
C SER A 91 15.71 -2.83 -7.57
N SER A 92 15.28 -2.59 -6.34
CA SER A 92 16.05 -2.52 -5.10
C SER A 92 15.03 -2.66 -3.97
N PRO A 93 14.96 -3.80 -3.28
CA PRO A 93 14.04 -4.00 -2.17
C PRO A 93 14.23 -2.89 -1.13
N PRO A 94 13.17 -2.45 -0.39
CA PRO A 94 13.38 -1.71 0.85
C PRO A 94 14.42 -2.48 1.64
N GLY A 95 15.53 -1.81 1.96
CA GLY A 95 16.81 -2.44 2.31
C GLY A 95 16.58 -3.67 3.17
N ALA A 96 16.95 -4.84 2.64
CA ALA A 96 16.71 -6.12 3.29
C ALA A 96 17.08 -5.97 4.77
N VAL A 97 16.10 -6.13 5.65
CA VAL A 97 16.35 -6.15 7.08
C VAL A 97 17.37 -7.26 7.29
N SER A 98 18.57 -6.92 7.73
CA SER A 98 19.65 -7.89 7.89
C SER A 98 19.16 -9.02 8.79
N GLU A 99 18.89 -10.18 8.19
CA GLU A 99 18.50 -11.35 8.97
C GLU A 99 19.67 -11.74 9.87
N PRO A 100 19.41 -12.08 11.14
CA PRO A 100 20.45 -12.58 12.02
C PRO A 100 21.09 -13.82 11.36
N SER A 101 22.42 -13.87 11.33
CA SER A 101 23.11 -14.95 10.62
C SER A 101 22.65 -16.31 11.15
N SER A 102 22.32 -17.21 10.23
CA SER A 102 21.90 -18.58 10.56
C SER A 102 22.95 -19.33 11.40
N LEU A 103 24.22 -18.94 11.30
CA LEU A 103 25.31 -19.41 12.17
C LEU A 103 25.14 -18.97 13.63
N ILE A 104 24.71 -17.72 13.87
CA ILE A 104 24.45 -17.23 15.23
C ILE A 104 23.28 -18.01 15.84
N LEU A 105 22.19 -18.19 15.11
CA LEU A 105 21.03 -18.97 15.56
C LEU A 105 21.40 -20.43 15.84
N LEU A 106 22.21 -21.06 14.97
CA LEU A 106 22.68 -22.42 15.17
C LEU A 106 23.58 -22.55 16.41
N SER A 107 24.44 -21.57 16.66
CA SER A 107 25.31 -21.56 17.84
C SER A 107 24.54 -21.41 19.16
N LEU A 108 23.49 -20.58 19.16
CA LEU A 108 22.58 -20.41 20.29
C LEU A 108 21.77 -21.69 20.55
N ALA A 109 21.26 -22.32 19.49
CA ALA A 109 20.54 -23.59 19.59
C ALA A 109 21.43 -24.72 20.15
N LEU A 110 22.66 -24.86 19.64
CA LEU A 110 23.62 -25.84 20.17
C LEU A 110 24.00 -25.55 21.62
N GLY A 111 24.25 -24.28 21.97
CA GLY A 111 24.56 -23.86 23.34
C GLY A 111 23.42 -24.18 24.31
N GLY A 112 22.18 -23.96 23.89
CA GLY A 112 20.98 -24.31 24.66
C GLY A 112 20.84 -25.82 24.89
N LEU A 113 21.05 -26.62 23.84
CA LEU A 113 20.98 -28.09 23.92
C LEU A 113 22.07 -28.69 24.82
N ILE A 114 23.29 -28.14 24.79
CA ILE A 114 24.39 -28.56 25.66
C ILE A 114 24.07 -28.24 27.13
N ARG A 115 23.45 -27.08 27.39
CA ARG A 115 23.04 -26.68 28.74
C ARG A 115 21.92 -27.56 29.28
N LEU A 116 20.92 -27.89 28.45
CA LEU A 116 19.86 -28.84 28.81
C LEU A 116 20.42 -30.22 29.16
N ARG A 117 21.39 -30.73 28.39
CA ARG A 117 22.04 -32.03 28.66
C ARG A 117 22.77 -32.09 30.01
N LYS A 118 23.37 -30.97 30.46
CA LYS A 118 24.02 -30.86 31.78
C LYS A 118 23.04 -30.72 32.94
N SER A 119 21.79 -30.37 32.68
CA SER A 119 20.76 -30.15 33.72
C SER A 119 20.02 -31.43 34.13
N THR A 120 20.18 -32.51 33.35
CA THR A 120 19.50 -33.80 33.50
C THR A 120 20.40 -34.93 34.01
N CYS A 121 21.49 -34.61 34.72
CA CYS A 121 22.37 -35.61 35.33
C CYS A 121 22.77 -35.20 36.75
#